data_AF-C6T6V7-F1
#
_entry.id   AF-C6T6V7-F1
#
_cell.length_a   1.000
_cell.length_b   1.000
_cell.length_c   1.000
_cell.angle_alpha   90.00
_cell.angle_beta   90.00
_cell.angle_gamma   90.00
#
_symmetry.space_group_name_H-M   'P 1'
#
loop_
_entity.id
_entity.type
_entity.pdbx_description
1 polymer ?
#
loop_
_entity_poly.entity_id
_entity_poly.type
_entity_poly.pdbx_seq_one_letter_code
_entity_poly.pdbx_strand_id
1 'polypeptide(L)'
;MAGTAFSTSCLSSSSNLGTCWLVLKTHNARVVPGKLLPGNGRRRMALIKAEVKYVNAEKAKELVEADGYTVLDVRDKNQFERAHIKSCSHVPLFVENKDNDPGTIIKRQLHNNFSGLFYGLPFTKPNPEFVQSVKSQFPPESKLLVVCQEGLRSAAAASKLEAAGFENIACITSGLQTVKPGTFDSVGSTELENAGKAGLVTI
;
A
#
# COMPACT_ATOMS: atom_id res chain seq x y z
N MET A 1 29.01 -30.76 46.42
CA MET A 1 28.24 -31.72 45.60
C MET A 1 26.97 -31.05 45.13
N ALA A 2 26.60 -31.31 43.89
CA ALA A 2 25.50 -30.67 43.16
C ALA A 2 24.14 -30.83 43.85
N GLY A 3 23.29 -29.81 43.72
CA GLY A 3 21.91 -29.81 44.21
C GLY A 3 21.13 -28.62 43.68
N THR A 4 20.20 -28.91 42.78
CA THR A 4 19.24 -28.06 42.09
C THR A 4 18.28 -27.30 43.01
N ALA A 5 17.77 -26.15 42.55
CA ALA A 5 16.41 -25.73 42.91
C ALA A 5 15.77 -24.93 41.77
N PHE A 6 14.78 -25.54 41.10
CA PHE A 6 13.72 -24.84 40.38
C PHE A 6 12.69 -24.37 41.42
N SER A 7 12.22 -23.14 41.31
CA SER A 7 10.93 -22.74 41.86
C SER A 7 10.29 -21.68 40.96
N THR A 8 9.16 -22.07 40.37
CA THR A 8 8.19 -21.18 39.75
C THR A 8 7.25 -20.65 40.81
N SER A 9 6.94 -19.37 40.77
CA SER A 9 5.69 -18.86 41.33
C SER A 9 5.22 -17.65 40.51
N CYS A 10 4.17 -17.89 39.74
CA CYS A 10 3.27 -16.86 39.25
C CYS A 10 2.59 -16.24 40.47
N LEU A 11 2.51 -14.91 40.55
CA LEU A 11 1.45 -14.22 41.30
C LEU A 11 1.28 -12.81 40.73
N SER A 12 0.09 -12.64 40.15
CA SER A 12 -0.69 -11.41 40.02
C SER A 12 -0.40 -10.37 41.10
N SER A 13 -0.30 -9.09 40.72
CA SER A 13 -1.32 -8.09 41.06
C SER A 13 -0.92 -6.66 40.69
N SER A 14 -1.88 -5.98 40.08
CA SER A 14 -2.29 -4.58 40.26
C SER A 14 -1.27 -3.44 40.44
N SER A 15 -1.59 -2.36 39.71
CA SER A 15 -1.54 -0.95 40.10
C SER A 15 -0.31 -0.11 39.68
N ASN A 16 -0.56 0.69 38.63
CA ASN A 16 -0.42 2.15 38.53
C ASN A 16 0.58 2.90 39.43
N LEU A 17 1.28 3.82 38.74
CA LEU A 17 1.95 5.05 39.18
C LEU A 17 3.46 4.96 39.45
N GLY A 18 4.22 5.68 38.63
CA GLY A 18 5.57 6.12 38.96
C GLY A 18 6.53 6.04 37.80
N THR A 19 6.50 7.03 36.90
CA THR A 19 7.64 7.32 36.02
C THR A 19 8.85 7.65 36.91
N CYS A 20 9.76 6.68 37.07
CA CYS A 20 11.02 6.89 37.76
C CYS A 20 11.93 7.74 36.87
N TRP A 21 12.01 9.04 37.19
CA TRP A 21 12.91 9.99 36.58
C TRP A 21 14.32 9.72 37.13
N LEU A 22 15.20 9.14 36.32
CA LEU A 22 16.65 9.15 36.59
C LEU A 22 17.15 10.58 36.40
N VAL A 23 17.15 11.36 37.48
CA VAL A 23 17.81 12.66 37.59
C VAL A 23 19.32 12.41 37.59
N LEU A 24 19.96 12.54 36.43
CA LEU A 24 21.42 12.62 36.36
C LEU A 24 21.82 14.06 36.72
N LYS A 25 22.27 14.25 37.96
CA LYS A 25 22.69 15.54 38.49
C LYS A 25 24.11 15.85 38.02
N THR A 26 24.26 16.55 36.90
CA THR A 26 25.54 17.12 36.49
C THR A 26 25.71 18.49 37.12
N HIS A 27 26.69 18.60 38.01
CA HIS A 27 27.12 19.87 38.58
C HIS A 27 27.95 20.60 37.52
N ASN A 28 27.35 21.60 36.85
CA ASN A 28 28.02 22.80 36.31
C ASN A 28 26.97 23.69 35.62
N ALA A 29 26.28 24.50 36.43
CA ALA A 29 25.35 25.52 35.95
C ALA A 29 26.11 26.79 35.56
N ARG A 30 26.09 27.15 34.26
CA ARG A 30 26.24 28.54 33.81
C ARG A 30 24.85 29.04 33.42
N VAL A 31 24.28 29.88 34.27
CA VAL A 31 22.97 30.49 34.10
C VAL A 31 23.04 31.56 33.01
N VAL A 32 22.23 31.43 31.96
CA VAL A 32 21.92 32.51 31.01
C VAL A 32 20.42 32.79 31.11
N PRO A 33 19.96 34.02 31.41
CA PRO A 33 18.54 34.33 31.52
C PRO A 33 17.97 34.63 30.13
N GLY A 34 17.50 33.60 29.44
CA GLY A 34 16.71 33.74 28.22
C GLY A 34 15.22 33.78 28.52
N LYS A 35 14.63 34.98 28.47
CA LYS A 35 13.18 35.25 28.55
C LYS A 35 12.34 34.22 27.78
N LEU A 36 11.42 33.54 28.48
CA LEU A 36 10.29 32.86 27.86
C LEU A 36 9.32 33.92 27.33
N LEU A 37 9.12 33.97 26.01
CA LEU A 37 7.96 34.64 25.41
C LEU A 37 6.96 33.57 24.99
N PRO A 38 5.68 33.67 25.41
CA PRO A 38 4.61 32.82 24.89
C PRO A 38 4.21 33.35 23.51
N GLY A 39 4.89 32.87 22.49
CA GLY A 39 4.66 33.23 21.09
C GLY A 39 3.61 32.34 20.44
N ASN A 40 2.38 32.84 20.46
CA ASN A 40 1.22 32.39 19.71
C ASN A 40 1.52 32.09 18.23
N GLY A 41 1.01 30.98 17.69
CA GLY A 41 1.00 30.77 16.23
C GLY A 41 1.41 29.40 15.70
N ARG A 42 1.24 28.30 16.44
CA ARG A 42 1.12 26.99 15.76
C ARG A 42 -0.20 27.00 15.00
N ARG A 43 -0.16 27.42 13.73
CA ARG A 43 -1.16 27.04 12.74
C ARG A 43 -1.28 25.52 12.84
N ARG A 44 -2.33 25.04 13.52
CA ARG A 44 -2.81 23.68 13.32
C ARG A 44 -3.32 23.70 11.88
N MET A 45 -2.44 23.45 10.90
CA MET A 45 -2.91 22.89 9.66
C MET A 45 -3.52 21.57 10.10
N ALA A 46 -4.86 21.53 10.15
CA ALA A 46 -5.57 20.29 10.29
C ALA A 46 -5.00 19.41 9.18
N LEU A 47 -4.26 18.37 9.57
CA LEU A 47 -3.82 17.36 8.64
C LEU A 47 -5.12 16.68 8.21
N ILE A 48 -5.76 17.19 7.16
CA ILE A 48 -6.92 16.55 6.55
C ILE A 48 -6.36 15.22 6.04
N LYS A 49 -6.53 14.18 6.84
CA LYS A 49 -6.13 12.84 6.47
C LYS A 49 -7.14 12.37 5.44
N ALA A 50 -6.69 12.23 4.21
CA ALA A 50 -7.49 11.75 3.12
C ALA A 50 -7.84 10.28 3.36
N GLU A 51 -9.07 10.01 3.78
CA GLU A 51 -9.52 8.65 4.03
C GLU A 51 -9.73 7.90 2.70
N VAL A 52 -9.00 6.81 2.51
CA VAL A 52 -9.17 5.92 1.35
C VAL A 52 -10.51 5.18 1.48
N LYS A 53 -11.40 5.39 0.51
CA LYS A 53 -12.72 4.74 0.48
C LYS A 53 -12.64 3.36 -0.14
N TYR A 54 -13.15 2.33 0.54
CA TYR A 54 -13.26 0.99 -0.02
C TYR A 54 -14.69 0.71 -0.47
N VAL A 55 -14.87 0.29 -1.72
CA VAL A 55 -16.19 0.15 -2.35
C VAL A 55 -16.33 -1.19 -3.09
N ASN A 56 -17.56 -1.66 -3.24
CA ASN A 56 -17.86 -2.85 -4.05
C ASN A 56 -17.80 -2.54 -5.56
N ALA A 57 -17.74 -3.58 -6.40
CA ALA A 57 -17.66 -3.43 -7.86
C ALA A 57 -18.83 -2.62 -8.46
N GLU A 58 -20.06 -2.86 -7.99
CA GLU A 58 -21.26 -2.14 -8.46
C GLU A 58 -21.19 -0.66 -8.08
N LYS A 59 -20.83 -0.36 -6.83
CA LYS A 59 -20.66 1.02 -6.38
C LYS A 59 -19.49 1.72 -7.09
N ALA A 60 -18.42 0.99 -7.39
CA ALA A 60 -17.29 1.51 -8.13
C ALA A 60 -17.71 1.98 -9.54
N LYS A 61 -18.61 1.26 -10.20
CA LYS A 61 -19.17 1.67 -11.48
C LYS A 61 -19.94 2.99 -11.35
N GLU A 62 -20.80 3.09 -10.34
CA GLU A 62 -21.52 4.33 -10.05
C GLU A 62 -20.55 5.50 -9.78
N LEU A 63 -19.45 5.28 -9.06
CA LEU A 63 -18.45 6.33 -8.82
C LEU A 63 -17.78 6.79 -10.12
N VAL A 64 -17.52 5.87 -11.06
CA VAL A 64 -16.93 6.22 -12.36
C VAL A 64 -17.93 7.00 -13.21
N GLU A 65 -19.19 6.57 -13.27
CA GLU A 65 -20.23 7.15 -14.12
C GLU A 65 -20.84 8.44 -13.55
N ALA A 66 -21.18 8.46 -12.25
CA ALA A 66 -21.87 9.58 -11.61
C ALA A 66 -20.90 10.60 -11.00
N ASP A 67 -19.87 10.13 -10.30
CA ASP A 67 -18.94 11.01 -9.57
C ASP A 67 -17.70 11.40 -10.39
N GLY A 68 -17.51 10.81 -11.59
CA GLY A 68 -16.42 11.11 -12.51
C GLY A 68 -15.06 10.58 -12.04
N TYR A 69 -15.03 9.47 -11.32
CA TYR A 69 -13.77 8.85 -10.89
C TYR A 69 -12.98 8.33 -12.10
N THR A 70 -11.68 8.65 -12.15
CA THR A 70 -10.77 8.07 -13.14
C THR A 70 -10.18 6.76 -12.62
N VAL A 71 -10.22 5.72 -13.44
CA VAL A 71 -9.70 4.41 -13.07
C VAL A 71 -8.18 4.37 -13.25
N LEU A 72 -7.45 4.06 -12.18
CA LEU A 72 -6.01 3.88 -12.18
C LEU A 72 -5.67 2.39 -11.95
N ASP A 73 -5.18 1.71 -12.98
CA ASP A 73 -4.74 0.34 -12.88
C ASP A 73 -3.27 0.28 -12.46
N VAL A 74 -3.01 -0.34 -11.30
CA VAL A 74 -1.68 -0.46 -10.70
C VAL A 74 -1.06 -1.85 -10.87
N ARG A 75 -1.70 -2.73 -11.65
CA ARG A 75 -1.17 -4.05 -11.98
C ARG A 75 0.09 -3.96 -12.84
N ASP A 76 0.82 -5.05 -12.89
CA ASP A 76 1.94 -5.24 -13.80
C ASP A 76 1.47 -5.26 -15.27
N LYS A 77 2.39 -4.98 -16.19
CA LYS A 77 2.09 -4.85 -17.62
C LYS A 77 1.49 -6.11 -18.22
N ASN A 78 1.98 -7.30 -17.82
CA ASN A 78 1.48 -8.58 -18.33
C ASN A 78 0.00 -8.81 -17.95
N GLN A 79 -0.38 -8.53 -16.71
CA GLN A 79 -1.79 -8.61 -16.29
C GLN A 79 -2.68 -7.58 -17.00
N PHE A 80 -2.17 -6.36 -17.19
CA PHE A 80 -2.90 -5.30 -17.90
C PHE A 80 -3.18 -5.65 -19.36
N GLU A 81 -2.19 -6.20 -20.07
CA GLU A 81 -2.31 -6.59 -21.47
C GLU A 81 -3.30 -7.75 -21.68
N ARG A 82 -3.42 -8.66 -20.70
CA ARG A 82 -4.41 -9.76 -20.75
C ARG A 82 -5.84 -9.27 -20.70
N ALA A 83 -6.13 -8.36 -19.76
CA ALA A 83 -7.40 -7.67 -19.68
C ALA A 83 -7.31 -6.41 -18.83
N HIS A 84 -7.90 -5.32 -19.29
CA HIS A 84 -8.04 -4.06 -18.54
C HIS A 84 -9.35 -3.35 -18.86
N ILE A 85 -9.70 -2.33 -18.08
CA ILE A 85 -10.90 -1.51 -18.30
C ILE A 85 -10.62 -0.50 -19.41
N LYS A 86 -11.53 -0.31 -20.38
CA LYS A 86 -11.32 0.57 -21.55
C LYS A 86 -10.87 1.99 -21.21
N SER A 87 -11.47 2.58 -20.19
CA SER A 87 -11.29 3.99 -19.79
C SER A 87 -10.27 4.18 -18.65
N CYS A 88 -9.33 3.25 -18.46
CA CYS A 88 -8.35 3.34 -17.37
C CYS A 88 -6.97 3.85 -17.81
N SER A 89 -6.26 4.47 -16.87
CA SER A 89 -4.84 4.80 -17.01
C SER A 89 -4.00 3.77 -16.29
N HIS A 90 -2.91 3.35 -16.92
CA HIS A 90 -2.03 2.30 -16.39
C HIS A 90 -0.76 2.92 -15.81
N VAL A 91 -0.54 2.70 -14.51
CA VAL A 91 0.72 3.03 -13.85
C VAL A 91 1.10 1.90 -12.90
N PRO A 92 2.05 1.02 -13.27
CA PRO A 92 2.36 -0.16 -12.48
C PRO A 92 3.05 0.22 -11.15
N LEU A 93 2.55 -0.35 -10.05
CA LEU A 93 3.19 -0.22 -8.74
C LEU A 93 4.48 -1.05 -8.64
N PHE A 94 4.52 -2.17 -9.35
CA PHE A 94 5.65 -3.09 -9.42
C PHE A 94 6.05 -3.29 -10.88
N VAL A 95 7.35 -3.20 -11.14
CA VAL A 95 7.94 -3.37 -12.47
C VAL A 95 8.82 -4.61 -12.45
N GLU A 96 8.92 -5.30 -13.59
CA GLU A 96 9.81 -6.46 -13.73
C GLU A 96 11.23 -6.10 -13.34
N ASN A 97 11.80 -6.91 -12.45
CA ASN A 97 13.20 -6.76 -12.10
C ASN A 97 14.05 -7.53 -13.13
N LYS A 98 14.76 -6.80 -14.00
CA LYS A 98 15.69 -7.35 -15.00
C LYS A 98 17.16 -7.18 -14.59
N ASP A 99 17.40 -6.82 -13.34
CA ASP A 99 18.74 -6.65 -12.81
C ASP A 99 19.45 -8.02 -12.77
N ASN A 100 20.73 -8.03 -13.13
CA ASN A 100 21.56 -9.22 -13.23
C ASN A 100 22.64 -9.28 -12.14
N ASP A 101 22.42 -8.61 -11.01
CA ASP A 101 23.33 -8.70 -9.88
C ASP A 101 23.27 -10.09 -9.23
N PRO A 102 24.38 -10.61 -8.66
CA PRO A 102 24.43 -11.96 -8.09
C PRO A 102 23.34 -12.23 -7.05
N GLY A 103 22.98 -11.23 -6.23
CA GLY A 103 21.92 -11.35 -5.23
C GLY A 103 20.53 -11.47 -5.87
N THR A 104 20.27 -10.70 -6.91
CA THR A 104 19.04 -10.79 -7.71
C THR A 104 18.95 -12.09 -8.46
N ILE A 105 20.05 -12.64 -8.98
CA ILE A 105 20.05 -13.97 -9.63
C ILE A 105 19.64 -15.05 -8.62
N ILE A 106 20.21 -15.04 -7.41
CA ILE A 106 19.86 -15.99 -6.35
C ILE A 106 18.38 -15.82 -5.94
N LYS A 107 17.92 -14.58 -5.73
CA LYS A 107 16.51 -14.29 -5.41
C LYS A 107 15.56 -14.69 -6.53
N ARG A 108 15.93 -14.44 -7.78
CA ARG A 108 15.17 -14.81 -8.97
C ARG A 108 15.09 -16.32 -9.08
N GLN A 109 16.19 -17.05 -8.86
CA GLN A 109 16.19 -18.51 -8.86
C GLN A 109 15.31 -19.07 -7.74
N LEU A 110 15.41 -18.53 -6.51
CA LEU A 110 14.57 -18.95 -5.39
C LEU A 110 13.08 -18.65 -5.66
N HIS A 111 12.77 -17.44 -6.14
CA HIS A 111 11.42 -17.05 -6.51
C HIS A 111 10.90 -17.94 -7.63
N ASN A 112 11.67 -18.13 -8.71
CA ASN A 112 11.28 -18.98 -9.83
C ASN A 112 11.09 -20.44 -9.41
N ASN A 113 11.85 -20.95 -8.45
CA ASN A 113 11.70 -22.32 -7.96
C ASN A 113 10.49 -22.52 -7.03
N PHE A 114 10.08 -21.48 -6.29
CA PHE A 114 9.00 -21.59 -5.29
C PHE A 114 7.72 -20.88 -5.73
N SER A 115 7.75 -19.58 -5.92
CA SER A 115 6.58 -18.78 -6.27
C SER A 115 6.32 -18.73 -7.78
N GLY A 116 7.37 -18.70 -8.60
CA GLY A 116 7.28 -18.63 -10.06
C GLY A 116 6.88 -19.95 -10.70
N LEU A 117 7.40 -21.09 -10.24
CA LEU A 117 7.05 -22.41 -10.78
C LEU A 117 5.62 -22.82 -10.42
N PHE A 118 5.17 -22.52 -9.20
CA PHE A 118 3.85 -22.92 -8.71
C PHE A 118 2.74 -21.92 -9.05
N TYR A 119 3.04 -20.61 -9.08
CA TYR A 119 2.03 -19.55 -9.26
C TYR A 119 2.28 -18.67 -10.49
N GLY A 120 3.32 -18.92 -11.29
CA GLY A 120 3.61 -18.14 -12.50
C GLY A 120 3.94 -16.67 -12.24
N LEU A 121 4.27 -16.29 -11.00
CA LEU A 121 4.40 -14.89 -10.62
C LEU A 121 5.69 -14.27 -11.18
N PRO A 122 5.60 -13.14 -11.90
CA PRO A 122 6.79 -12.46 -12.41
C PRO A 122 7.66 -11.92 -11.26
N PHE A 123 8.97 -12.04 -11.40
CA PHE A 123 9.93 -11.48 -10.45
C PHE A 123 9.97 -9.96 -10.60
N THR A 124 9.34 -9.24 -9.67
CA THR A 124 9.11 -7.79 -9.76
C THR A 124 9.79 -7.03 -8.60
N LYS A 125 10.04 -5.74 -8.83
CA LYS A 125 10.53 -4.77 -7.85
C LYS A 125 9.58 -3.58 -7.74
N PRO A 126 9.51 -2.88 -6.59
CA PRO A 126 8.73 -1.65 -6.48
C PRO A 126 9.17 -0.60 -7.49
N ASN A 127 8.23 0.11 -8.09
CA ASN A 127 8.51 1.21 -9.01
C ASN A 127 8.81 2.49 -8.21
N PRO A 128 10.05 3.05 -8.26
CA PRO A 128 10.37 4.30 -7.57
C PRO A 128 9.64 5.50 -8.19
N GLU A 129 9.38 5.46 -9.51
CA GLU A 129 8.76 6.55 -10.27
C GLU A 129 7.22 6.53 -10.19
N PHE A 130 6.62 5.61 -9.43
CA PHE A 130 5.17 5.41 -9.38
C PHE A 130 4.42 6.71 -9.03
N VAL A 131 4.78 7.33 -7.91
CA VAL A 131 4.09 8.54 -7.41
C VAL A 131 4.28 9.71 -8.38
N GLN A 132 5.49 9.85 -8.93
CA GLN A 132 5.81 10.93 -9.87
C GLN A 132 5.03 10.77 -11.19
N SER A 133 4.94 9.54 -11.69
CA SER A 133 4.16 9.21 -12.89
C SER A 133 2.68 9.54 -12.71
N VAL A 134 2.08 9.19 -11.56
CA VAL A 134 0.68 9.52 -11.27
C VAL A 134 0.49 11.04 -11.16
N LYS A 135 1.39 11.76 -10.48
CA LYS A 135 1.33 13.24 -10.37
C LYS A 135 1.45 13.96 -11.71
N SER A 136 2.20 13.40 -12.66
CA SER A 136 2.31 13.99 -14.01
C SER A 136 1.03 13.85 -14.83
N GLN A 137 0.25 12.81 -14.57
CA GLN A 137 -1.00 12.53 -15.29
C GLN A 137 -2.22 13.15 -14.60
N PHE A 138 -2.19 13.26 -13.27
CA PHE A 138 -3.34 13.64 -12.47
C PHE A 138 -2.99 14.68 -11.39
N PRO A 139 -3.82 15.72 -11.20
CA PRO A 139 -3.68 16.62 -10.07
C PRO A 139 -4.05 15.90 -8.76
N PRO A 140 -3.49 16.31 -7.60
CA PRO A 140 -3.77 15.68 -6.29
C PRO A 140 -5.25 15.71 -5.87
N GLU A 141 -6.00 16.69 -6.36
CA GLU A 141 -7.45 16.86 -6.11
C GLU A 141 -8.33 15.89 -6.90
N SER A 142 -7.77 15.22 -7.92
CA SER A 142 -8.53 14.31 -8.78
C SER A 142 -9.11 13.13 -8.01
N LYS A 143 -10.29 12.68 -8.45
CA LYS A 143 -10.95 11.49 -7.94
C LYS A 143 -10.38 10.25 -8.64
N LEU A 144 -9.62 9.45 -7.90
CA LEU A 144 -8.94 8.27 -8.43
C LEU A 144 -9.55 6.99 -7.86
N LEU A 145 -9.97 6.08 -8.74
CA LEU A 145 -10.36 4.71 -8.40
C LEU A 145 -9.18 3.79 -8.70
N VAL A 146 -8.44 3.41 -7.66
CA VAL A 146 -7.24 2.57 -7.77
C VAL A 146 -7.64 1.10 -7.77
N VAL A 147 -7.25 0.38 -8.83
CA VAL A 147 -7.63 -1.02 -9.03
C VAL A 147 -6.43 -1.93 -9.16
N CYS A 148 -6.54 -3.13 -8.62
CA CYS A 148 -5.62 -4.23 -8.86
C CYS A 148 -6.38 -5.56 -8.86
N GLN A 149 -5.69 -6.70 -9.04
CA GLN A 149 -6.40 -7.98 -9.13
C GLN A 149 -7.13 -8.38 -7.84
N GLU A 150 -6.44 -8.29 -6.69
CA GLU A 150 -6.91 -8.87 -5.42
C GLU A 150 -7.13 -7.84 -4.29
N GLY A 151 -6.90 -6.56 -4.55
CA GLY A 151 -7.07 -5.45 -3.59
C GLY A 151 -5.82 -5.07 -2.78
N LEU A 152 -4.89 -6.00 -2.53
CA LEU A 152 -3.69 -5.69 -1.70
C LEU A 152 -2.78 -4.64 -2.33
N ARG A 153 -2.52 -4.77 -3.64
CA ARG A 153 -1.66 -3.81 -4.36
C ARG A 153 -2.31 -2.42 -4.48
N SER A 154 -3.64 -2.35 -4.63
CA SER A 154 -4.35 -1.07 -4.73
C SER A 154 -4.39 -0.37 -3.37
N ALA A 155 -4.57 -1.10 -2.27
CA ALA A 155 -4.47 -0.53 -0.92
C ALA A 155 -3.08 0.05 -0.62
N ALA A 156 -2.02 -0.67 -1.01
CA ALA A 156 -0.64 -0.19 -0.86
C ALA A 156 -0.36 1.04 -1.76
N ALA A 157 -0.86 1.04 -3.00
CA ALA A 157 -0.77 2.19 -3.90
C ALA A 157 -1.53 3.39 -3.34
N ALA A 158 -2.76 3.19 -2.84
CA ALA A 158 -3.57 4.24 -2.23
C ALA A 158 -2.86 4.89 -1.04
N SER A 159 -2.24 4.09 -0.17
CA SER A 159 -1.45 4.61 0.95
C SER A 159 -0.28 5.49 0.50
N LYS A 160 0.40 5.12 -0.61
CA LYS A 160 1.48 5.93 -1.19
C LYS A 160 0.97 7.22 -1.81
N LEU A 161 -0.20 7.18 -2.46
CA LEU A 161 -0.83 8.35 -3.07
C LEU A 161 -1.39 9.31 -2.01
N GLU A 162 -2.01 8.78 -0.95
CA GLU A 162 -2.45 9.55 0.23
C GLU A 162 -1.26 10.30 0.85
N ALA A 163 -0.15 9.58 1.10
CA ALA A 163 1.09 10.19 1.60
C ALA A 163 1.69 11.22 0.63
N ALA A 164 1.36 11.13 -0.65
CA ALA A 164 1.79 12.07 -1.68
C ALA A 164 0.86 13.29 -1.85
N GLY A 165 -0.24 13.35 -1.10
CA GLY A 165 -1.20 14.46 -1.06
C GLY A 165 -2.47 14.28 -1.89
N PHE A 166 -2.76 13.07 -2.38
CA PHE A 166 -4.01 12.81 -3.08
C PHE A 166 -5.17 12.67 -2.09
N GLU A 167 -6.24 13.43 -2.30
CA GLU A 167 -7.34 13.52 -1.33
C GLU A 167 -8.47 12.52 -1.60
N ASN A 168 -8.79 12.31 -2.88
CA ASN A 168 -9.99 11.59 -3.30
C ASN A 168 -9.66 10.21 -3.87
N ILE A 169 -9.27 9.27 -3.01
CA ILE A 169 -8.89 7.92 -3.43
C ILE A 169 -9.97 6.91 -3.04
N ALA A 170 -10.39 6.10 -4.00
CA ALA A 170 -11.23 4.93 -3.78
C ALA A 170 -10.50 3.66 -4.23
N CYS A 171 -10.79 2.54 -3.59
CA CYS A 171 -10.31 1.21 -3.96
C CYS A 171 -11.47 0.23 -4.04
N ILE A 172 -11.42 -0.68 -5.01
CA ILE A 172 -12.37 -1.79 -5.07
C ILE A 172 -11.97 -2.83 -4.02
N THR A 173 -12.90 -3.14 -3.10
CA THR A 173 -12.73 -4.19 -2.10
C THR A 173 -12.47 -5.52 -2.81
N SER A 174 -11.42 -6.23 -2.39
CA SER A 174 -10.96 -7.48 -3.01
C SER A 174 -10.50 -7.36 -4.48
N GLY A 175 -10.46 -6.16 -5.07
CA GLY A 175 -9.93 -5.93 -6.42
C GLY A 175 -10.84 -6.38 -7.57
N LEU A 176 -10.25 -6.57 -8.74
CA LEU A 176 -10.96 -6.91 -9.97
C LEU A 176 -11.48 -8.35 -10.04
N GLN A 177 -10.98 -9.25 -9.19
CA GLN A 177 -11.45 -10.64 -9.13
C GLN A 177 -12.92 -10.79 -8.70
N THR A 178 -13.51 -9.76 -8.06
CA THR A 178 -14.92 -9.76 -7.64
C THR A 178 -15.83 -9.05 -8.65
N VAL A 179 -15.26 -8.53 -9.75
CA VAL A 179 -16.02 -7.82 -10.78
C VAL A 179 -16.64 -8.84 -11.72
N LYS A 180 -17.96 -8.92 -11.71
CA LYS A 180 -18.71 -9.78 -12.63
C LYS A 180 -18.49 -9.31 -14.08
N PRO A 181 -18.39 -10.24 -15.05
CA PRO A 181 -18.36 -9.91 -16.46
C PRO A 181 -19.54 -8.99 -16.85
N GLY A 182 -19.26 -7.94 -17.62
CA GLY A 182 -20.26 -6.95 -18.05
C GLY A 182 -20.50 -5.77 -17.08
N THR A 183 -19.89 -5.76 -15.89
CA THR A 183 -19.97 -4.58 -15.00
C THR A 183 -19.22 -3.39 -15.59
N PHE A 184 -17.96 -3.62 -16.01
CA PHE A 184 -17.12 -2.65 -16.70
C PHE A 184 -16.83 -3.11 -18.12
N ASP A 185 -16.65 -2.16 -19.03
CA ASP A 185 -16.17 -2.47 -20.38
C ASP A 185 -14.69 -2.87 -20.33
N SER A 186 -14.40 -4.14 -20.61
CA SER A 186 -13.03 -4.65 -20.67
C SER A 186 -12.49 -4.71 -22.11
N VAL A 187 -11.16 -4.63 -22.22
CA VAL A 187 -10.36 -4.94 -23.42
C VAL A 187 -9.38 -6.02 -23.02
N GLY A 188 -9.24 -7.06 -23.83
CA GLY A 188 -8.28 -8.13 -23.58
C GLY A 188 -8.69 -9.46 -24.19
N SER A 189 -7.81 -10.45 -24.06
CA SER A 189 -8.08 -11.83 -24.46
C SER A 189 -8.78 -12.65 -23.37
N THR A 190 -8.78 -12.18 -22.12
CA THR A 190 -9.34 -12.87 -20.95
C THR A 190 -10.34 -11.99 -20.21
N GLU A 191 -11.17 -12.58 -19.36
CA GLU A 191 -12.04 -11.84 -18.44
C GLU A 191 -11.23 -11.10 -17.36
N LEU A 192 -11.77 -9.97 -16.91
CA LEU A 192 -11.10 -9.07 -15.97
C LEU A 192 -10.81 -9.74 -14.61
N GLU A 193 -11.72 -10.61 -14.16
CA GLU A 193 -11.60 -11.37 -12.92
C GLU A 193 -10.49 -12.43 -12.94
N ASN A 194 -10.11 -12.89 -14.14
CA ASN A 194 -9.15 -13.98 -14.33
C ASN A 194 -7.80 -13.51 -14.87
N ALA A 195 -7.69 -12.25 -15.32
CA ALA A 195 -6.48 -11.66 -15.89
C ALA A 195 -5.21 -11.78 -15.00
N GLY A 196 -5.37 -11.73 -13.68
CA GLY A 196 -4.24 -11.85 -12.74
C GLY A 196 -3.97 -13.26 -12.21
N LYS A 197 -4.84 -14.24 -12.47
CA LYS A 197 -4.71 -15.64 -11.98
C LYS A 197 -3.85 -16.51 -12.91
N ALA A 198 -2.82 -15.91 -13.50
CA ALA A 198 -1.94 -16.49 -14.50
C ALA A 198 -1.22 -17.77 -14.02
N GLY A 199 -1.90 -18.92 -14.05
CA GLY A 199 -1.36 -20.21 -13.60
C GLY A 199 -2.42 -21.26 -13.27
N LEU A 200 -3.65 -20.86 -12.94
CA LEU A 200 -4.78 -21.79 -12.88
C LEU A 200 -5.42 -21.85 -14.26
N VAL A 201 -4.97 -22.82 -15.06
CA VAL A 201 -5.76 -23.33 -16.17
C VAL A 201 -7.12 -23.72 -15.58
N THR A 202 -8.18 -23.00 -15.94
CA THR A 202 -9.53 -23.53 -15.84
C THR A 202 -9.61 -24.68 -16.83
N ILE A 203 -9.38 -25.89 -16.32
CA ILE A 203 -9.90 -27.14 -16.88
C ILE A 203 -11.34 -27.33 -16.38
#